data_AF-A7SRC9-F1
#
_entry.id   AF-A7SRC9-F1
#
_cell.length_a   1.000
_cell.length_b   1.000
_cell.length_c   1.000
_cell.angle_alpha   90.00
_cell.angle_beta   90.00
_cell.angle_gamma   90.00
#
_symmetry.space_group_name_H-M   'P 1'
#
loop_
_entity.id
_entity.type
_entity.pdbx_description
1 polymer ?
#
loop_
_entity_poly.entity_id
_entity_poly.type
_entity_poly.pdbx_seq_one_letter_code
_entity_poly.pdbx_strand_id
1 'polypeptide(L)'
;MRATSPVITYTVLLLFVPSDILQLTSGDDTSHSTFFYPTESHKLYVGGQGILKTVQVTDNFACVFECVRFGETCQTVNYKKKSHGNGLHICELLKGVAQASLNRLVMDLDFDVYTKKNCNHKSCLNGGTCQKTDEDAFRCTCPPEFIGKHCERGE
;
A
#
# COMPACT_ATOMS: atom_id res chain seq x y z
N MET A 1 -21.47 29.07 2.73
CA MET A 1 -21.01 28.49 1.46
C MET A 1 -20.27 27.20 1.79
N ARG A 2 -20.83 26.02 1.47
CA ARG A 2 -20.17 24.73 1.74
C ARG A 2 -19.12 24.50 0.65
N ALA A 3 -17.86 24.40 1.03
CA ALA A 3 -16.80 23.95 0.14
C ALA A 3 -17.06 22.49 -0.21
N THR A 4 -17.44 22.22 -1.46
CA THR A 4 -17.47 20.86 -2.01
C THR A 4 -16.02 20.44 -2.24
N SER A 5 -15.54 19.47 -1.47
CA SER A 5 -14.23 18.84 -1.72
C SER A 5 -14.15 18.35 -3.17
N PRO A 6 -13.01 18.55 -3.87
CA PRO A 6 -12.86 18.07 -5.23
C PRO A 6 -12.96 16.54 -5.25
N VAL A 7 -13.80 16.01 -6.12
CA VAL A 7 -13.85 14.58 -6.43
C VAL A 7 -12.52 14.23 -7.08
N ILE A 8 -11.64 13.57 -6.32
CA ILE A 8 -10.34 13.15 -6.83
C ILE A 8 -10.57 12.04 -7.87
N THR A 9 -10.36 12.35 -9.15
CA THR A 9 -10.39 11.38 -10.26
C THR A 9 -9.01 10.75 -10.41
N TYR A 10 -8.91 9.44 -10.18
CA TYR A 10 -7.66 8.67 -10.31
C TYR A 10 -7.57 8.06 -11.72
N THR A 11 -6.51 8.36 -12.47
CA THR A 11 -6.20 7.70 -13.75
C THR A 11 -5.31 6.49 -13.50
N VAL A 12 -5.79 5.29 -13.86
CA VAL A 12 -5.02 4.04 -13.74
C VAL A 12 -4.02 3.97 -14.90
N LEU A 13 -2.73 4.22 -14.64
CA LEU A 13 -1.68 4.12 -15.66
C LEU A 13 -1.20 2.66 -15.79
N LEU A 14 -1.97 1.82 -16.51
CA LEU A 14 -1.73 0.37 -16.66
C LEU A 14 -0.45 -0.01 -17.42
N LEU A 15 0.33 0.94 -17.95
CA LEU A 15 1.39 0.65 -18.93
C LEU A 15 2.81 0.51 -18.35
N PHE A 16 3.02 0.73 -17.04
CA PHE A 16 4.37 0.75 -16.44
C PHE A 16 4.52 -0.10 -15.16
N VAL A 17 3.56 -0.95 -14.85
CA VAL A 17 3.56 -1.73 -13.59
C VAL A 17 3.25 -3.20 -13.92
N PRO A 18 3.92 -4.18 -13.27
CA PRO A 18 3.50 -5.58 -13.33
C PRO A 18 2.00 -5.74 -13.12
N SER A 19 1.37 -6.67 -13.84
CA SER A 19 -0.09 -6.83 -14.00
C SER A 19 -0.89 -6.80 -12.69
N ASP A 20 -0.28 -7.22 -11.59
CA ASP A 20 -0.97 -7.46 -10.32
C ASP A 20 -0.76 -6.36 -9.27
N ILE A 21 0.12 -5.38 -9.55
CA ILE A 21 0.40 -4.26 -8.63
C ILE A 21 -0.60 -3.13 -8.88
N LEU A 22 -1.23 -2.66 -7.80
CA LEU A 22 -2.16 -1.53 -7.88
C LEU A 22 -1.41 -0.22 -7.64
N GLN A 23 -1.40 0.65 -8.65
CA GLN A 23 -0.87 2.01 -8.54
C GLN A 23 -2.01 3.02 -8.38
N LEU A 24 -1.93 3.84 -7.34
CA LEU A 24 -2.82 5.00 -7.13
C LEU A 24 -2.02 6.30 -7.25
N THR A 25 -2.40 7.17 -8.18
CA THR A 25 -1.77 8.49 -8.44
C THR A 25 -2.69 9.62 -7.98
N SER A 26 -2.20 10.55 -7.16
CA SER A 26 -2.96 11.76 -6.82
C SER A 26 -2.82 12.80 -7.92
N GLY A 27 -3.65 12.74 -8.98
CA GLY A 27 -3.61 13.69 -10.09
C GLY A 27 -2.39 13.55 -11.01
N ASP A 28 -2.14 14.58 -11.84
CA ASP A 28 -1.14 14.62 -12.93
C ASP A 28 0.34 14.61 -12.46
N ASP A 29 0.59 14.46 -11.16
CA ASP A 29 1.94 14.40 -10.59
C ASP A 29 2.29 12.97 -10.15
N THR A 30 3.16 12.33 -10.93
CA THR A 30 3.67 10.96 -10.68
C THR A 30 4.63 10.88 -9.48
N SER A 31 4.97 12.01 -8.86
CA SER A 31 5.80 12.09 -7.66
C SER A 31 5.14 11.50 -6.41
N HIS A 32 3.80 11.50 -6.35
CA HIS A 32 3.01 11.03 -5.19
C HIS A 32 2.21 9.76 -5.46
N SER A 33 2.76 8.85 -6.28
CA SER A 33 2.17 7.52 -6.50
C SER A 33 2.31 6.63 -5.26
N THR A 34 1.20 6.03 -4.84
CA THR A 34 1.18 4.94 -3.85
C THR A 34 1.03 3.61 -4.57
N PHE A 35 1.87 2.64 -4.22
CA PHE A 35 1.82 1.29 -4.80
C PHE A 35 1.36 0.27 -3.75
N PHE A 36 0.52 -0.66 -4.19
CA PHE A 36 0.05 -1.77 -3.39
C PHE A 36 0.42 -3.09 -4.07
N TYR A 37 1.16 -3.91 -3.33
CA TYR A 37 1.67 -5.19 -3.80
C TYR A 37 0.76 -6.31 -3.30
N PRO A 38 0.25 -7.17 -4.19
CA PRO A 38 -0.63 -8.27 -3.81
C PRO A 38 0.17 -9.41 -3.16
N THR A 39 -0.52 -10.15 -2.30
CA THR A 39 -0.18 -11.49 -1.86
C THR A 39 -1.49 -12.28 -1.95
N GLU A 40 -1.64 -13.02 -3.04
CA GLU A 40 -2.89 -13.70 -3.37
C GLU A 40 -3.20 -14.83 -2.41
N SER A 41 -4.48 -15.06 -2.16
CA SER A 41 -4.97 -16.19 -1.36
C SER A 41 -4.40 -16.22 0.06
N HIS A 42 -4.22 -15.05 0.64
CA HIS A 42 -3.77 -14.86 2.00
C HIS A 42 -4.66 -13.84 2.72
N LYS A 43 -4.72 -14.00 4.04
CA LYS A 43 -5.28 -13.02 4.96
C LYS A 43 -4.24 -12.68 6.02
N LEU A 44 -4.04 -11.40 6.28
CA LEU A 44 -3.20 -10.95 7.40
C LEU A 44 -4.01 -10.99 8.70
N TYR A 45 -3.60 -11.85 9.64
CA TYR A 45 -4.25 -11.98 10.95
C TYR A 45 -3.50 -11.18 12.03
N VAL A 46 -4.17 -10.21 12.65
CA VAL A 46 -3.59 -9.29 13.65
C VAL A 46 -4.31 -9.30 15.00
N GLY A 47 -5.09 -10.35 15.28
CA GLY A 47 -5.76 -10.51 16.58
C GLY A 47 -6.74 -9.38 16.94
N GLY A 48 -7.47 -8.83 15.96
CA GLY A 48 -8.48 -7.78 16.14
C GLY A 48 -7.93 -6.38 16.42
N GLN A 49 -6.82 -6.24 17.16
CA GLN A 49 -6.25 -4.95 17.56
C GLN A 49 -5.48 -4.21 16.43
N GLY A 50 -5.17 -4.89 15.33
CA GLY A 50 -4.49 -4.29 14.18
C GLY A 50 -5.40 -3.86 13.02
N ILE A 51 -6.69 -4.20 13.06
CA ILE A 51 -7.68 -3.75 12.07
C ILE A 51 -8.10 -2.34 12.47
N LEU A 52 -7.78 -1.37 11.62
CA LEU A 52 -8.15 0.03 11.79
C LEU A 52 -9.63 0.24 11.48
N LYS A 53 -10.13 -0.39 10.42
CA LYS A 53 -11.51 -0.25 9.96
C LYS A 53 -11.89 -1.42 9.04
N THR A 54 -13.11 -1.90 9.13
CA THR A 54 -13.70 -2.80 8.12
C THR A 54 -14.74 -2.02 7.33
N VAL A 55 -14.61 -2.02 6.00
CA VAL A 55 -15.48 -1.30 5.06
C VAL A 55 -15.99 -2.23 3.96
N GLN A 56 -17.10 -1.86 3.34
CA GLN A 56 -17.63 -2.52 2.15
C GLN A 56 -17.27 -1.69 0.91
N VAL A 57 -16.70 -2.34 -0.10
CA VAL A 57 -16.16 -1.68 -1.31
C VAL A 57 -16.61 -2.41 -2.57
N THR A 58 -16.55 -1.74 -3.71
CA THR A 58 -16.97 -2.30 -5.01
C THR A 58 -15.97 -3.28 -5.60
N ASP A 59 -14.68 -3.08 -5.32
CA ASP A 59 -13.57 -3.82 -5.92
C ASP A 59 -12.28 -3.61 -5.11
N ASN A 60 -11.19 -4.23 -5.54
CA ASN A 60 -9.88 -4.15 -4.92
C ASN A 60 -9.25 -2.74 -5.00
N PHE A 61 -9.48 -1.99 -6.08
CA PHE A 61 -8.99 -0.60 -6.20
C PHE A 61 -9.67 0.29 -5.17
N ALA A 62 -10.98 0.18 -5.00
CA ALA A 62 -11.72 0.87 -3.95
C ALA A 62 -11.21 0.49 -2.55
N CYS A 63 -10.82 -0.76 -2.32
CA CYS A 63 -10.23 -1.21 -1.05
C CYS A 63 -8.89 -0.49 -0.74
N VAL A 64 -7.94 -0.52 -1.67
CA VAL A 64 -6.63 0.15 -1.47
C VAL A 64 -6.77 1.67 -1.45
N PHE A 65 -7.78 2.20 -2.13
CA PHE A 65 -8.10 3.62 -2.13
C PHE A 65 -8.62 4.10 -0.76
N GLU A 66 -9.49 3.33 -0.11
CA GLU A 66 -9.93 3.61 1.26
C GLU A 66 -8.74 3.62 2.23
N CYS A 67 -7.74 2.76 2.02
CA CYS A 67 -6.51 2.79 2.80
C CYS A 67 -5.71 4.09 2.60
N VAL A 68 -5.57 4.57 1.36
CA VAL A 68 -4.91 5.85 1.06
C VAL A 68 -5.66 7.02 1.72
N ARG A 69 -6.99 7.04 1.63
CA ARG A 69 -7.83 8.06 2.27
C ARG A 69 -7.78 8.02 3.79
N PHE A 70 -7.59 6.84 4.38
CA PHE A 70 -7.38 6.69 5.81
C PHE A 70 -6.07 7.36 6.27
N GLY A 71 -5.14 7.58 5.34
CA GLY A 71 -3.86 8.27 5.57
C GLY A 71 -2.73 7.32 5.95
N GLU A 72 -1.62 7.88 6.42
CA GLU A 72 -0.37 7.16 6.67
C GLU A 72 -0.45 6.05 7.73
N THR A 73 -1.54 5.97 8.49
CA THR A 73 -1.73 4.89 9.46
C THR A 73 -2.08 3.56 8.77
N CYS A 74 -2.83 3.61 7.66
CA CYS A 74 -3.16 2.42 6.90
C CYS A 74 -2.04 2.09 5.92
N GLN A 75 -1.56 0.84 5.99
CA GLN A 75 -0.44 0.38 5.16
C GLN A 75 -0.71 -1.00 4.55
N THR A 76 -1.72 -1.73 5.01
CA THR A 76 -2.09 -3.03 4.44
C THR A 76 -3.60 -3.12 4.39
N VAL A 77 -4.14 -3.81 3.39
CA VAL A 77 -5.55 -4.20 3.36
C VAL A 77 -5.70 -5.69 3.15
N ASN A 78 -6.70 -6.30 3.80
CA ASN A 78 -7.22 -7.61 3.42
C ASN A 78 -8.47 -7.36 2.57
N TYR A 79 -8.46 -7.85 1.33
CA TYR A 79 -9.58 -7.75 0.41
C TYR A 79 -10.24 -9.12 0.24
N LYS A 80 -11.53 -9.23 0.56
CA LYS A 80 -12.29 -10.47 0.35
C LYS A 80 -12.74 -10.57 -1.11
N LYS A 81 -12.20 -11.53 -1.85
CA LYS A 81 -12.53 -11.77 -3.27
C LYS A 81 -14.00 -12.06 -3.49
N LYS A 82 -14.63 -12.81 -2.58
CA LYS A 82 -16.06 -13.10 -2.67
C LYS A 82 -16.89 -11.95 -2.10
N SER A 83 -17.73 -11.35 -2.94
CA SER A 83 -18.70 -10.34 -2.51
C SER A 83 -19.83 -10.93 -1.66
N HIS A 84 -20.45 -10.07 -0.86
CA HIS A 84 -21.68 -10.37 -0.15
C HIS A 84 -22.89 -10.31 -1.10
N GLY A 85 -24.09 -10.69 -0.64
CA GLY A 85 -25.29 -10.75 -1.48
C GLY A 85 -25.72 -9.42 -2.12
N ASN A 86 -25.16 -8.30 -1.65
CA ASN A 86 -25.36 -6.95 -2.20
C ASN A 86 -24.32 -6.56 -3.27
N GLY A 87 -23.41 -7.46 -3.65
CA GLY A 87 -22.34 -7.20 -4.62
C GLY A 87 -21.13 -6.45 -4.06
N LEU A 88 -21.11 -6.12 -2.77
CA LEU A 88 -19.97 -5.44 -2.14
C LEU A 88 -19.01 -6.43 -1.49
N HIS A 89 -17.72 -6.10 -1.55
CA HIS A 89 -16.62 -6.86 -0.99
C HIS A 89 -16.25 -6.33 0.39
N ILE A 90 -15.78 -7.23 1.27
CA ILE A 90 -15.25 -6.84 2.58
C ILE A 90 -13.79 -6.39 2.38
N CYS A 91 -13.47 -5.21 2.91
CA CYS A 91 -12.11 -4.67 2.94
C CYS A 91 -11.75 -4.33 4.40
N GLU A 92 -10.72 -4.97 4.93
CA GLU A 92 -10.17 -4.65 6.25
C GLU A 92 -8.94 -3.75 6.05
N LEU A 93 -8.98 -2.53 6.58
CA LEU A 93 -7.84 -1.61 6.63
C LEU A 93 -6.98 -1.96 7.83
N LEU A 94 -5.68 -2.19 7.63
CA LEU A 94 -4.76 -2.60 8.68
C LEU A 94 -3.62 -1.60 8.85
N LYS A 95 -3.18 -1.45 10.11
CA LYS A 95 -2.01 -0.63 10.43
C LYS A 95 -0.74 -1.26 9.86
N GLY A 96 0.18 -0.41 9.41
CA GLY A 96 1.53 -0.85 9.08
C GLY A 96 2.23 -1.45 10.27
N VAL A 97 2.36 -2.77 10.25
CA VAL A 97 3.30 -3.47 11.11
C VAL A 97 4.66 -3.26 10.46
N ALA A 98 5.57 -2.55 11.13
CA ALA A 98 6.96 -2.44 10.72
C ALA A 98 7.49 -3.86 10.48
N GLN A 99 7.69 -4.20 9.21
CA GLN A 99 7.92 -5.57 8.74
C GLN A 99 6.76 -6.51 9.10
N ALA A 100 5.94 -6.82 8.11
CA ALA A 100 5.15 -8.04 8.11
C ALA A 100 6.08 -9.20 8.50
N SER A 101 5.99 -9.68 9.73
CA SER A 101 6.43 -11.03 10.01
C SER A 101 5.51 -11.89 9.14
N LEU A 102 6.06 -12.48 8.07
CA LEU A 102 5.38 -13.44 7.21
C LEU A 102 4.58 -14.48 8.02
N ASN A 103 5.00 -14.72 9.27
CA ASN A 103 4.35 -15.56 10.27
C ASN A 103 2.90 -15.17 10.64
N ARG A 104 2.37 -14.01 10.23
CA ARG A 104 0.97 -13.60 10.44
C ARG A 104 0.12 -13.65 9.18
N LEU A 105 0.73 -13.88 8.03
CA LEU A 105 0.00 -14.17 6.80
C LEU A 105 -0.46 -15.62 6.90
N VAL A 106 -1.77 -15.80 6.81
CA VAL A 106 -2.41 -17.11 6.82
C VAL A 106 -2.95 -17.34 5.41
N MET A 107 -2.70 -18.53 4.86
CA MET A 107 -3.32 -18.93 3.60
C MET A 107 -4.83 -18.95 3.76
N ASP A 108 -5.51 -18.15 2.95
CA ASP A 108 -6.96 -18.04 2.93
C ASP A 108 -7.38 -17.68 1.50
N LEU A 109 -7.94 -18.66 0.80
CA LEU A 109 -8.30 -18.53 -0.62
C LEU A 109 -9.37 -17.46 -0.86
N ASP A 110 -10.12 -17.04 0.16
CA ASP A 110 -11.16 -16.03 0.03
C ASP A 110 -10.61 -14.59 0.06
N PHE A 111 -9.35 -14.41 0.47
CA PHE A 111 -8.73 -13.11 0.68
C PHE A 111 -7.46 -12.93 -0.15
N ASP A 112 -7.22 -11.71 -0.59
CA ASP A 112 -5.91 -11.27 -1.04
C ASP A 112 -5.44 -10.14 -0.12
N VAL A 113 -4.13 -10.09 0.14
CA VAL A 113 -3.52 -9.02 0.93
C VAL A 113 -2.86 -8.02 -0.02
N TYR A 114 -3.13 -6.73 0.15
CA TYR A 114 -2.43 -5.68 -0.58
C TYR A 114 -1.63 -4.83 0.40
N THR A 115 -0.31 -4.77 0.22
CA THR A 115 0.58 -4.01 1.09
C THR A 115 1.06 -2.74 0.40
N LYS A 116 0.77 -1.61 1.01
CA LYS A 116 1.26 -0.28 0.64
C LYS A 116 2.78 -0.27 0.74
N LYS A 117 3.47 0.00 -0.36
CA LYS A 117 4.89 0.39 -0.33
C LYS A 117 5.00 1.80 -0.88
N ASN A 118 5.41 2.71 -0.01
CA ASN A 118 5.72 4.09 -0.40
C ASN A 118 7.23 4.20 -0.59
N CYS A 119 7.66 4.91 -1.63
CA CYS A 119 8.93 5.63 -1.56
C CYS A 119 8.71 6.86 -0.67
N ASN A 120 8.64 6.67 0.65
CA ASN A 120 8.62 7.78 1.59
C ASN A 120 10.07 8.08 2.00
N HIS A 121 10.36 9.36 2.25
CA HIS A 121 11.66 9.85 2.76
C HIS A 121 12.14 9.13 4.04
N LYS A 122 11.29 8.34 4.71
CA LYS A 122 11.64 7.54 5.90
C LYS A 122 12.25 6.18 5.56
N SER A 123 12.13 5.71 4.32
CA SER A 123 12.71 4.44 3.87
C SER A 123 14.21 4.56 3.59
N CYS A 124 14.72 5.78 3.42
CA CYS A 124 16.15 6.09 3.28
C CYS A 124 16.55 7.04 4.40
N LEU A 125 17.49 6.63 5.23
CA LEU A 125 17.99 7.39 6.36
C LEU A 125 19.05 8.39 5.89
N ASN A 126 19.43 9.29 6.80
CA ASN A 126 20.58 10.17 6.64
C ASN A 126 20.58 11.00 5.33
N GLY A 127 19.41 11.42 4.87
CA GLY A 127 19.27 12.23 3.65
C GLY A 127 19.31 11.44 2.34
N GLY A 128 19.21 10.11 2.40
CA GLY A 128 19.10 9.27 1.20
C GLY A 128 17.85 9.56 0.36
N THR A 129 18.01 9.48 -0.96
CA THR A 129 16.91 9.67 -1.91
C THR A 129 16.34 8.31 -2.32
N CYS A 130 15.02 8.14 -2.19
CA CYS A 130 14.35 6.91 -2.58
C CYS A 130 14.09 6.88 -4.10
N GLN A 131 14.61 5.89 -4.81
CA GLN A 131 14.35 5.60 -6.21
C GLN A 131 13.53 4.31 -6.35
N LYS A 132 12.65 4.24 -7.35
CA LYS A 132 11.88 3.02 -7.66
C LYS A 132 12.76 2.05 -8.46
N THR A 133 12.69 0.75 -8.15
CA THR A 133 13.37 -0.31 -8.92
C THR A 133 12.47 -1.54 -9.05
N ASP A 134 12.61 -2.27 -10.15
CA ASP A 134 11.76 -3.44 -10.46
C ASP A 134 12.07 -4.66 -9.56
N GLU A 135 13.32 -4.81 -9.12
CA GLU A 135 13.77 -5.99 -8.35
C GLU A 135 13.51 -5.90 -6.83
N ASP A 136 13.56 -4.68 -6.27
CA ASP A 136 13.54 -4.47 -4.81
C ASP A 136 12.37 -3.58 -4.36
N ALA A 137 11.46 -3.25 -5.28
CA ALA A 137 10.36 -2.27 -5.15
C ALA A 137 10.80 -0.82 -4.89
N PHE A 138 11.98 -0.60 -4.29
CA PHE A 138 12.68 0.68 -4.20
C PHE A 138 14.17 0.47 -3.84
N ARG A 139 15.01 1.45 -4.15
CA ARG A 139 16.41 1.53 -3.77
C ARG A 139 16.71 2.91 -3.20
N CYS A 140 17.55 2.98 -2.17
CA CYS A 140 18.05 4.25 -1.66
C CYS A 140 19.35 4.65 -2.37
N THR A 141 19.40 5.89 -2.86
CA THR A 141 20.64 6.55 -3.25
C THR A 141 21.16 7.30 -2.03
N CYS A 142 22.27 6.84 -1.48
CA CYS A 142 22.84 7.42 -0.26
C CYS A 142 23.76 8.61 -0.56
N PRO A 143 23.80 9.63 0.31
CA PRO A 143 24.84 10.64 0.27
C PRO A 143 26.23 10.03 0.51
N PRO A 144 27.33 10.70 0.14
CA PRO A 144 28.68 10.15 0.21
C PRO A 144 29.07 9.57 1.58
N GLU A 145 28.62 10.20 2.66
CA GLU A 145 28.96 9.80 4.03
C GLU A 145 28.17 8.58 4.54
N PHE A 146 27.26 8.02 3.75
CA PHE A 146 26.35 6.96 4.21
C PHE A 146 26.26 5.79 3.24
N ILE A 147 26.12 4.59 3.81
CA ILE A 147 26.02 3.33 3.09
C ILE A 147 24.94 2.43 3.71
N GLY A 148 24.57 1.37 2.99
CA GLY A 148 23.55 0.40 3.40
C GLY A 148 22.26 0.51 2.57
N LYS A 149 21.39 -0.49 2.69
CA LYS A 149 20.14 -0.56 1.88
C LYS A 149 19.23 0.63 2.14
N HIS A 150 19.30 1.19 3.35
CA HIS A 150 18.54 2.34 3.80
C HIS A 150 19.44 3.50 4.20
N CYS A 151 20.72 3.53 3.78
CA CYS A 151 21.70 4.56 4.17
C CYS A 151 21.88 4.69 5.69
N GLU A 152 21.79 3.58 6.41
CA GLU A 152 21.74 3.53 7.87
C GLU A 152 23.11 3.58 8.56
N ARG A 153 24.20 3.39 7.80
CA ARG A 153 25.57 3.39 8.33
C ARG A 153 26.36 4.56 7.77
N GLY A 154 27.17 5.19 8.62
CA GLY A 154 28.21 6.11 8.17
C GLY A 154 29.40 5.35 7.60
N GLU A 155 30.08 5.92 6.61
CA GLU A 155 31.37 5.42 6.11
C GLU A 155 32.52 5.72 7.08
#